data_AF-A0A1V0UQS6-F1
#
_entry.id   AF-A0A1V0UQS6-F1
#
_cell.length_a   1.000
_cell.length_b   1.000
_cell.length_c   1.000
_cell.angle_alpha   90.00
_cell.angle_beta   90.00
_cell.angle_gamma   90.00
#
_symmetry.space_group_name_H-M   'P 1'
#
loop_
_entity.id
_entity.type
_entity.pdbx_description
1 polymer ?
#
loop_
_entity_poly.entity_id
_entity_poly.type
_entity_poly.pdbx_seq_one_letter_code
_entity_poly.pdbx_strand_id
1 'polypeptide(L)'
;MEVKCIRDCEGKQDFVALFRERESKLKEEGVTWRAAIIHLLATTWAEDILNHRIDDAEKVCRLKNLMIAMNEVVQATRKTR
;
A
#
# COMPACT_ATOMS: atom_id res chain seq x y z
N MET A 1 2.41 -2.11 -18.02
CA MET A 1 2.50 -1.18 -16.87
C MET A 1 3.76 -1.52 -16.12
N GLU A 2 4.60 -0.54 -15.88
CA GLU A 2 5.77 -0.67 -15.00
C GLU A 2 5.28 -1.04 -13.59
N VAL A 3 5.88 -2.05 -12.97
CA VAL A 3 5.54 -2.44 -11.59
C VAL A 3 6.08 -1.33 -10.69
N LYS A 4 5.21 -0.51 -10.10
CA LYS A 4 5.66 0.52 -9.17
C LYS A 4 6.33 -0.16 -7.97
N CYS A 5 7.60 0.12 -7.74
CA CYS A 5 8.26 -0.32 -6.51
C CYS A 5 7.72 0.54 -5.35
N ILE A 6 7.70 -0.02 -4.14
CA ILE A 6 7.34 0.76 -2.95
C ILE A 6 8.24 1.99 -2.76
N ARG A 7 9.49 1.91 -3.27
CA ARG A 7 10.48 2.99 -3.26
C ARG A 7 10.10 4.17 -4.18
N ASP A 8 9.26 3.93 -5.18
CA ASP A 8 8.78 4.96 -6.11
C ASP A 8 7.49 5.63 -5.61
N CYS A 9 6.95 5.17 -4.47
CA CYS A 9 5.72 5.71 -3.90
C CYS A 9 6.03 6.87 -2.95
N GLU A 10 5.56 8.06 -3.31
CA GLU A 10 5.73 9.27 -2.51
C GLU A 10 4.38 9.80 -2.03
N GLY A 11 3.39 9.86 -2.92
CA GLY A 11 2.06 10.38 -2.65
C GLY A 11 1.05 9.31 -2.26
N LYS A 12 -0.05 9.73 -1.62
CA LYS A 12 -1.18 8.85 -1.28
C LYS A 12 -1.67 8.04 -2.49
N GLN A 13 -1.79 8.68 -3.66
CA GLN A 13 -2.31 8.02 -4.86
C GLN A 13 -1.37 6.94 -5.41
N ASP A 14 -0.06 7.05 -5.19
CA ASP A 14 0.89 6.00 -5.55
C ASP A 14 0.64 4.74 -4.72
N PHE A 15 0.46 4.90 -3.41
CA PHE A 15 0.14 3.77 -2.53
C PHE A 15 -1.24 3.17 -2.84
N VAL A 16 -2.25 3.99 -3.15
CA VAL A 16 -3.58 3.47 -3.59
C VAL A 16 -3.44 2.67 -4.88
N ALA A 17 -2.68 3.16 -5.85
CA ALA A 17 -2.42 2.43 -7.09
C ALA A 17 -1.69 1.11 -6.82
N LEU A 18 -0.70 1.11 -5.92
CA LEU A 18 0.04 -0.09 -5.55
C LEU A 18 -0.86 -1.14 -4.86
N PHE A 19 -1.75 -0.72 -3.96
CA PHE A 19 -2.75 -1.62 -3.37
C PHE A 19 -3.65 -2.27 -4.43
N ARG A 20 -4.14 -1.49 -5.40
CA ARG A 20 -5.01 -1.99 -6.48
C ARG A 20 -4.27 -2.95 -7.41
N GLU A 21 -3.00 -2.67 -7.71
CA GLU A 21 -2.16 -3.59 -8.49
C GLU A 21 -2.02 -4.93 -7.76
N ARG A 22 -1.76 -4.91 -6.44
CA ARG A 22 -1.68 -6.13 -5.63
C ARG A 22 -3.01 -6.86 -5.51
N GLU A 23 -4.12 -6.12 -5.40
CA GLU A 23 -5.45 -6.72 -5.42
C GLU A 23 -5.72 -7.48 -6.72
N SER A 24 -5.37 -6.89 -7.88
CA SER A 24 -5.53 -7.56 -9.18
C SER A 24 -4.75 -8.86 -9.24
N LYS A 25 -3.46 -8.80 -8.89
CA LYS A 25 -2.55 -9.96 -8.92
C LYS A 25 -3.04 -11.08 -7.99
N LEU A 26 -3.41 -10.74 -6.76
CA LEU A 26 -3.92 -11.73 -5.81
C LEU A 26 -5.26 -12.34 -6.24
N LYS A 27 -6.13 -11.57 -6.89
CA LYS A 27 -7.37 -12.09 -7.47
C LYS A 27 -7.11 -13.08 -8.61
N GLU A 28 -6.11 -12.80 -9.46
CA GLU A 28 -5.66 -13.73 -10.51
C GLU A 28 -5.13 -15.04 -9.91
N GLU A 29 -4.52 -14.99 -8.72
CA GLU A 29 -4.06 -16.15 -7.95
C GLU A 29 -5.17 -16.83 -7.11
N GLY A 30 -6.41 -16.37 -7.19
CA GLY A 30 -7.55 -16.92 -6.43
C GLY A 30 -7.58 -16.53 -4.95
N VAL A 31 -6.74 -15.58 -4.52
CA VAL A 31 -6.67 -15.08 -3.16
C VAL A 31 -7.78 -14.04 -2.94
N THR A 32 -8.60 -14.25 -1.91
CA THR A 32 -9.66 -13.29 -1.55
C THR A 32 -9.06 -12.03 -0.94
N TRP A 33 -9.31 -10.87 -1.55
CA TRP A 33 -8.93 -9.57 -1.00
C TRP A 33 -9.69 -9.26 0.29
N ARG A 34 -8.96 -9.06 1.41
CA ARG A 34 -9.52 -8.82 2.74
C ARG A 34 -8.72 -7.76 3.49
N ALA A 35 -9.35 -7.13 4.48
CA ALA A 35 -8.70 -6.12 5.33
C ALA A 35 -7.38 -6.61 5.97
N ALA A 36 -7.30 -7.88 6.37
CA ALA A 36 -6.07 -8.46 6.90
C ALA A 36 -4.90 -8.43 5.90
N ILE A 37 -5.17 -8.66 4.60
CA ILE A 37 -4.15 -8.59 3.55
C ILE A 37 -3.69 -7.14 3.36
N ILE A 38 -4.63 -6.19 3.37
CA ILE A 38 -4.31 -4.75 3.25
C ILE A 38 -3.38 -4.32 4.39
N HIS A 39 -3.69 -4.70 5.63
CA HIS A 39 -2.85 -4.38 6.79
C HIS A 39 -1.48 -5.06 6.73
N LEU A 40 -1.41 -6.31 6.27
CA LEU A 40 -0.14 -7.02 6.11
C LEU A 40 0.76 -6.34 5.08
N LEU A 41 0.22 -5.97 3.92
CA LEU A 41 0.93 -5.21 2.90
C LEU A 41 1.40 -3.86 3.43
N ALA A 42 0.52 -3.10 4.10
CA ALA A 42 0.88 -1.81 4.69
C ALA A 42 2.02 -1.93 5.71
N THR A 43 2.00 -2.97 6.55
CA THR A 43 3.05 -3.20 7.55
C THR A 43 4.38 -3.54 6.89
N THR A 44 4.36 -4.42 5.89
CA THR A 44 5.55 -4.79 5.11
C THR A 44 6.16 -3.57 4.41
N TRP A 45 5.33 -2.74 3.80
CA TRP A 45 5.77 -1.52 3.12
C TRP A 45 6.25 -0.43 4.06
N ALA A 46 5.68 -0.33 5.26
CA ALA A 46 6.19 0.58 6.28
C ALA A 46 7.62 0.19 6.69
N GLU A 47 7.90 -1.11 6.85
CA GLU A 47 9.24 -1.62 7.10
C GLU A 47 10.20 -1.29 5.94
N ASP A 48 9.77 -1.48 4.69
CA ASP A 48 10.55 -1.10 3.51
C ASP A 48 10.90 0.40 3.49
N ILE A 49 9.95 1.29 3.83
CA ILE A 49 10.17 2.74 3.91
C ILE A 49 11.15 3.08 5.03
N LEU A 50 11.01 2.47 6.21
CA LEU A 50 11.88 2.71 7.36
C LEU A 50 13.34 2.31 7.10
N ASN A 51 13.52 1.20 6.38
CA ASN A 51 14.82 0.67 5.96
C ASN A 51 15.43 1.40 4.76
N HIS A 52 14.67 2.27 4.09
CA HIS A 52 15.18 3.03 2.96
C HIS A 52 16.20 4.10 3.41
N ARG A 53 17.29 4.25 2.65
CA ARG A 53 18.37 5.22 2.95
C ARG A 53 18.00 6.62 2.43
N ILE A 54 16.90 7.16 2.94
CA ILE A 54 16.40 8.52 2.71
C ILE A 54 16.28 9.27 4.03
N ASP A 55 16.03 10.58 3.98
CA ASP A 55 15.88 11.38 5.18
C ASP A 55 14.61 11.02 5.98
N ASP A 56 14.66 11.24 7.29
CA ASP A 56 13.56 10.84 8.18
C ASP A 56 12.27 11.64 7.95
N ALA A 57 12.37 12.89 7.48
CA ALA A 57 11.19 13.68 7.18
C ALA A 57 10.43 13.10 5.97
N GLU A 58 11.16 12.65 4.95
CA GLU A 58 10.62 11.96 3.82
C GLU A 58 10.00 10.60 4.21
N LYS A 59 10.66 9.81 5.08
CA LYS A 59 10.08 8.58 5.63
C LYS A 59 8.75 8.85 6.31
N VAL A 60 8.70 9.85 7.19
CA VAL A 60 7.47 10.22 7.90
C VAL A 60 6.36 10.64 6.92
N CYS A 61 6.69 11.43 5.90
CA CYS A 61 5.75 11.83 4.85
C CYS A 61 5.19 10.62 4.09
N ARG A 62 6.06 9.70 3.66
CA ARG A 62 5.67 8.47 2.95
C ARG A 62 4.82 7.55 3.83
N LEU A 63 5.18 7.37 5.10
CA LEU A 63 4.41 6.60 6.07
C LEU A 63 3.00 7.19 6.30
N LYS A 64 2.89 8.51 6.46
CA LYS A 64 1.60 9.19 6.57
C LYS A 64 0.73 8.93 5.34
N ASN A 65 1.31 9.06 4.14
CA ASN A 65 0.58 8.82 2.89
C ASN A 65 0.15 7.35 2.75
N LEU A 66 0.99 6.41 3.15
CA LEU A 66 0.67 4.98 3.22
C LEU A 66 -0.50 4.70 4.17
N MET A 67 -0.50 5.26 5.38
CA MET A 67 -1.58 5.08 6.37
C MET A 67 -2.93 5.61 5.85
N ILE A 68 -2.92 6.77 5.19
CA ILE A 68 -4.14 7.36 4.60
C ILE A 68 -4.65 6.45 3.47
N ALA A 69 -3.76 6.00 2.57
CA ALA A 69 -4.11 5.10 1.48
C ALA A 69 -4.67 3.76 2.00
N MET A 70 -4.02 3.16 3.00
CA MET A 70 -4.47 1.93 3.65
C MET A 70 -5.90 2.09 4.18
N ASN A 71 -6.19 3.15 4.93
CA ASN A 71 -7.53 3.38 5.46
C ASN A 71 -8.56 3.54 4.33
N GLU A 72 -8.23 4.29 3.26
CA GLU A 72 -9.09 4.43 2.09
C GLU A 72 -9.44 3.07 1.45
N VAL A 73 -8.44 2.22 1.24
CA VAL A 73 -8.62 0.89 0.62
C VAL A 73 -9.38 -0.06 1.53
N VAL A 74 -9.15 -0.01 2.85
CA VAL A 74 -9.91 -0.80 3.84
C VAL A 74 -11.38 -0.38 3.82
N GLN A 75 -11.69 0.91 3.83
CA GLN A 75 -13.08 1.37 3.77
C GLN A 75 -13.76 1.00 2.44
N ALA A 76 -13.03 1.08 1.32
CA ALA A 76 -13.54 0.63 0.03
C ALA A 76 -13.91 -0.86 0.05
N THR A 77 -13.04 -1.69 0.63
CA THR A 77 -13.24 -3.15 0.75
C THR A 77 -14.45 -3.51 1.63
N ARG A 78 -14.74 -2.71 2.66
CA ARG A 78 -15.92 -2.91 3.52
C ARG A 78 -17.24 -2.61 2.80
N LYS A 79 -17.25 -1.64 1.87
CA LYS A 79 -18.45 -1.26 1.11
C LYS A 79 -18.83 -2.29 0.04
N THR A 80 -17.91 -3.16 -0.35
CA THR A 80 -18.13 -4.19 -1.39
C THR A 80 -18.63 -5.52 -0.82
N ARG A 81 -18.86 -5.61 0.50
CA ARG A 81 -19.33 -6.79 1.21
C ARG A 81 -20.75 -6.58 1.70
#